data_AF-A0A7K4JV76-F1
#
_entry.id   AF-A0A7K4JV76-F1
#
_cell.length_a   1.000
_cell.length_b   1.000
_cell.length_c   1.000
_cell.angle_alpha   90.00
_cell.angle_beta   90.00
_cell.angle_gamma   90.00
#
_symmetry.space_group_name_H-M   'P 1'
#
loop_
_entity.id
_entity.type
_entity.pdbx_description
1 polymer ?
#
loop_
_entity_poly.entity_id
_entity_poly.type
_entity_poly.pdbx_seq_one_letter_code
_entity_poly.pdbx_strand_id
1 'polypeptide(L)'
;QVSVIVVRNLATDRISVSRALRKTAIKGPLGHGLSALLLGRSSASKQGIFILPGEIDADYTGVISIMIQALCPPVHIYAGTKIAQLIPFQAMVPTASSIDRKGGFGPTGHPQIAFLIPVGKDRPTHLVGLQFGNSKPCIVNALLDTGADVTVIS
;
A
#
# COMPACT_ATOMS: atom_id res chain seq x y z
N GLN A 1 -16.25 -16.72 -19.04
CA GLN A 1 -16.62 -15.49 -18.32
C GLN A 1 -15.49 -15.19 -17.34
N VAL A 2 -14.75 -14.08 -17.49
CA VAL A 2 -13.69 -13.72 -16.53
C VAL A 2 -14.38 -13.12 -15.32
N SER A 3 -14.37 -13.82 -14.19
CA SER A 3 -14.93 -13.31 -12.93
C SER A 3 -14.03 -12.21 -12.40
N VAL A 4 -14.49 -10.96 -12.39
CA VAL A 4 -13.72 -9.83 -11.86
C VAL A 4 -14.19 -9.49 -10.45
N ILE A 5 -13.27 -9.53 -9.48
CA ILE A 5 -13.58 -9.11 -8.10
C ILE A 5 -13.27 -7.62 -7.98
N VAL A 6 -14.31 -6.83 -7.68
CA VAL A 6 -14.19 -5.38 -7.62
C VAL A 6 -13.71 -4.93 -6.24
N VAL A 7 -12.61 -4.19 -6.19
CA VAL A 7 -12.06 -3.61 -4.96
C VAL A 7 -12.68 -2.23 -4.74
N ARG A 8 -13.36 -2.07 -3.61
CA ARG A 8 -13.94 -0.79 -3.17
C ARG A 8 -13.09 -0.16 -2.09
N ASN A 9 -12.99 1.17 -2.10
CA ASN A 9 -12.46 1.87 -0.94
C ASN A 9 -13.46 1.77 0.23
N LEU A 10 -12.95 1.55 1.44
CA LEU A 10 -13.80 1.38 2.63
C LEU A 10 -14.12 2.71 3.31
N ALA A 11 -13.18 3.64 3.27
CA ALA A 11 -13.30 4.97 3.85
C ALA A 11 -13.01 6.03 2.79
N THR A 12 -13.33 7.28 3.10
CA THR A 12 -12.86 8.38 2.26
C THR A 12 -11.38 8.63 2.56
N ASP A 13 -10.53 8.42 1.58
CA ASP A 13 -9.09 8.65 1.68
C ASP A 13 -8.69 9.96 0.99
N ARG A 14 -7.79 10.71 1.63
CA ARG A 14 -7.03 11.78 0.98
C ARG A 14 -5.59 11.32 0.82
N ILE A 15 -5.14 11.19 -0.43
CA ILE A 15 -3.76 10.81 -0.75
C ILE A 15 -3.00 12.10 -1.10
N SER A 16 -2.25 12.63 -0.14
CA SER A 16 -1.45 13.86 -0.30
C SER A 16 0.00 13.59 -0.74
N VAL A 17 0.39 12.32 -0.87
CA VAL A 17 1.73 11.87 -1.26
C VAL A 17 1.69 11.19 -2.62
N SER A 18 2.83 11.10 -3.31
CA SER A 18 2.92 10.46 -4.62
C SER A 18 2.56 8.97 -4.58
N ARG A 19 2.84 8.28 -3.45
CA ARG A 19 2.52 6.86 -3.25
C ARG A 19 1.98 6.56 -1.86
N ALA A 20 0.96 5.70 -1.81
CA ALA A 20 0.36 5.25 -0.55
C ALA A 20 -0.05 3.78 -0.63
N LEU A 21 0.25 3.02 0.43
CA LEU A 21 -0.27 1.67 0.61
C LEU A 21 -1.60 1.74 1.37
N ARG A 22 -2.62 1.01 0.90
CA ARG A 22 -3.94 0.92 1.56
C ARG A 22 -4.38 -0.54 1.68
N LYS A 23 -4.85 -0.92 2.87
CA LYS A 23 -5.43 -2.25 3.10
C LYS A 23 -6.88 -2.26 2.60
N THR A 24 -7.29 -3.35 1.95
CA THR A 24 -8.68 -3.55 1.52
C THR A 24 -9.45 -4.35 2.58
N ALA A 25 -10.76 -4.56 2.37
CA ALA A 25 -11.54 -5.53 3.17
C ALA A 25 -11.40 -6.97 2.65
N ILE A 26 -10.69 -7.18 1.54
CA ILE A 26 -10.58 -8.48 0.90
C ILE A 26 -9.41 -9.21 1.54
N LYS A 27 -9.68 -10.40 2.06
CA LYS A 27 -8.68 -11.33 2.58
C LYS A 27 -8.55 -12.48 1.60
N GLY A 28 -7.33 -12.93 1.35
CA GLY A 28 -7.10 -14.15 0.58
C GLY A 28 -7.28 -15.42 1.45
N PRO A 29 -7.24 -16.61 0.83
CA PRO A 29 -7.10 -16.82 -0.61
C PRO A 29 -8.41 -16.53 -1.36
N LEU A 30 -8.35 -16.35 -2.68
CA LEU A 30 -9.55 -16.10 -3.50
C LEU A 30 -10.40 -17.36 -3.73
N GLY A 31 -9.87 -18.52 -3.33
CA GLY A 31 -10.49 -19.83 -3.49
C GLY A 31 -10.06 -20.54 -4.77
N HIS A 32 -10.40 -21.83 -4.86
CA HIS A 32 -10.18 -22.69 -6.03
C HIS A 32 -8.72 -22.80 -6.50
N GLY A 33 -7.74 -22.50 -5.64
CA GLY A 33 -6.33 -22.51 -6.01
C GLY A 33 -5.94 -21.43 -7.04
N LEU A 34 -6.72 -20.36 -7.15
CA LEU A 34 -6.47 -19.28 -8.11
C LEU A 34 -5.59 -18.18 -7.50
N SER A 35 -4.56 -17.78 -8.24
CA SER A 35 -3.89 -16.50 -8.05
C SER A 35 -4.75 -15.37 -8.63
N ALA A 36 -4.40 -14.12 -8.35
CA ALA A 36 -5.01 -13.01 -9.07
C ALA A 36 -4.06 -11.87 -9.37
N LEU A 37 -4.33 -11.21 -10.50
CA LEU A 37 -3.70 -9.96 -10.86
C LEU A 37 -4.54 -8.80 -10.33
N LEU A 38 -3.96 -7.99 -9.45
CA LEU A 38 -4.50 -6.71 -9.01
C LEU A 38 -4.19 -5.64 -10.06
N LEU A 39 -5.22 -5.04 -10.63
CA LEU A 39 -5.10 -3.94 -11.59
C LEU A 39 -5.95 -2.73 -11.19
N GLY A 40 -5.48 -1.54 -11.55
CA GLY A 40 -6.28 -0.33 -11.46
C GLY A 40 -7.45 -0.33 -12.46
N ARG A 41 -8.54 0.33 -12.08
CA ARG A 41 -9.66 0.57 -13.01
C ARG A 41 -9.41 1.83 -13.82
N SER A 42 -9.80 1.84 -15.08
CA SER A 42 -9.68 3.03 -15.95
C SER A 42 -10.38 4.26 -15.37
N SER A 43 -11.47 4.08 -14.62
CA SER A 43 -12.16 5.17 -13.91
C SER A 43 -11.31 5.82 -12.82
N ALA A 44 -10.43 5.05 -12.17
CA ALA A 44 -9.49 5.58 -11.18
C ALA A 44 -8.36 6.35 -11.88
N SER A 45 -7.84 5.82 -12.99
CA SER A 45 -6.81 6.50 -13.78
C SER A 45 -7.26 7.87 -14.30
N LYS A 46 -8.55 7.99 -14.69
CA LYS A 46 -9.16 9.28 -15.06
C LYS A 46 -9.15 10.32 -13.92
N GLN A 47 -9.08 9.89 -12.67
CA GLN A 47 -9.01 10.75 -11.49
C GLN A 47 -7.56 10.99 -11.02
N GLY A 48 -6.56 10.65 -11.85
CA GLY A 48 -5.15 10.77 -11.48
C GLY A 48 -4.67 9.68 -10.51
N ILE A 49 -5.42 8.58 -10.38
CA ILE A 49 -5.08 7.46 -9.48
C ILE A 49 -4.58 6.29 -10.33
N PHE A 50 -3.31 5.94 -10.16
CA PHE A 50 -2.72 4.76 -10.77
C PHE A 50 -2.51 3.68 -9.71
N ILE A 51 -3.07 2.49 -9.90
CA ILE A 51 -2.80 1.36 -9.00
C ILE A 51 -1.63 0.60 -9.59
N LEU A 52 -0.56 0.44 -8.81
CA LEU A 52 0.57 -0.38 -9.25
C LEU A 52 0.10 -1.85 -9.33
N PRO A 53 0.30 -2.51 -10.49
CA PRO A 53 -0.05 -3.91 -10.64
C PRO A 53 0.63 -4.78 -9.60
N GLY A 54 -0.06 -5.82 -9.13
CA GLY A 54 0.50 -6.79 -8.20
C GLY A 54 -0.11 -8.16 -8.41
N GLU A 55 0.68 -9.20 -8.15
CA GLU A 55 0.19 -10.58 -8.07
C GLU A 55 -0.21 -10.89 -6.63
N ILE A 56 -1.35 -11.59 -6.48
CA ILE A 56 -1.82 -12.18 -5.24
C ILE A 56 -1.72 -13.69 -5.42
N ASP A 57 -0.84 -14.32 -4.64
CA ASP A 57 -0.64 -15.76 -4.68
C ASP A 57 -1.90 -16.52 -4.25
N ALA A 58 -2.12 -17.70 -4.82
CA ALA A 58 -3.27 -18.56 -4.54
C ALA A 58 -3.36 -19.02 -3.06
N ASP A 59 -2.23 -19.05 -2.36
CA ASP A 59 -2.09 -19.41 -0.95
C ASP A 59 -1.97 -18.19 -0.02
N TYR A 60 -2.08 -16.97 -0.57
CA TYR A 60 -2.00 -15.76 0.25
C TYR A 60 -3.18 -15.68 1.22
N THR A 61 -2.91 -15.73 2.52
CA THR A 61 -3.94 -15.68 3.59
C THR A 61 -4.13 -14.29 4.20
N GLY A 62 -3.34 -13.31 3.76
CA GLY A 62 -3.36 -11.96 4.31
C GLY A 62 -4.49 -11.08 3.77
N VAL A 63 -4.58 -9.88 4.34
CA VAL A 63 -5.43 -8.81 3.80
C VAL A 63 -4.77 -8.23 2.56
N ILE A 64 -5.45 -8.29 1.42
CA ILE A 64 -4.97 -7.73 0.18
C ILE A 64 -4.82 -6.23 0.36
N SER A 65 -3.62 -5.73 0.08
CA SER A 65 -3.34 -4.30 0.05
C SER A 65 -3.29 -3.82 -1.39
N ILE A 66 -3.46 -2.52 -1.60
CA ILE A 66 -3.29 -1.86 -2.89
C ILE A 66 -2.24 -0.76 -2.75
N MET A 67 -1.32 -0.69 -3.72
CA MET A 67 -0.36 0.40 -3.80
C MET A 67 -0.87 1.43 -4.80
N ILE A 68 -1.18 2.61 -4.27
CA ILE A 68 -1.75 3.73 -4.99
C ILE A 68 -0.62 4.69 -5.35
N GLN A 69 -0.54 5.09 -6.61
CA GLN A 69 0.27 6.19 -7.09
C GLN A 69 -0.66 7.33 -7.52
N ALA A 70 -0.58 8.46 -6.84
CA ALA A 70 -1.28 9.68 -7.20
C ALA A 70 -0.42 10.48 -8.18
N LEU A 71 -0.94 10.71 -9.39
CA LEU A 71 -0.20 11.44 -10.44
C LEU A 71 -0.08 12.93 -10.13
N CYS A 72 -1.11 13.52 -9.51
CA CYS A 72 -1.13 14.91 -9.06
C CYS A 72 -1.75 14.99 -7.66
N PRO A 73 -0.99 14.77 -6.58
CA PRO A 73 -1.50 14.91 -5.23
C PRO A 73 -1.91 16.37 -4.90
N PRO A 74 -2.92 16.59 -4.03
CA PRO A 74 -3.71 15.57 -3.34
C PRO A 74 -4.84 15.00 -4.21
N VAL A 75 -5.13 13.70 -4.04
CA VAL A 75 -6.30 13.04 -4.65
C VAL A 75 -7.26 12.55 -3.58
N HIS A 76 -8.56 12.69 -3.83
CA HIS A 76 -9.63 12.23 -2.94
C HIS A 76 -10.27 10.95 -3.49
N ILE A 77 -10.37 9.93 -2.65
CA ILE A 77 -10.99 8.65 -2.97
C ILE A 77 -12.14 8.42 -2.00
N TYR A 78 -13.38 8.66 -2.45
CA TYR A 78 -14.56 8.49 -1.61
C TYR A 78 -14.81 7.02 -1.26
N ALA A 79 -15.36 6.78 -0.07
CA ALA A 79 -15.82 5.45 0.34
C ALA A 79 -16.77 4.85 -0.72
N GLY A 80 -16.67 3.53 -0.94
CA GLY A 80 -17.44 2.82 -1.96
C GLY A 80 -16.89 2.95 -3.39
N THR A 81 -15.94 3.87 -3.65
CA THR A 81 -15.34 4.02 -4.97
C THR A 81 -14.60 2.74 -5.39
N LYS A 82 -14.91 2.26 -6.59
CA LYS A 82 -14.29 1.08 -7.18
C LYS A 82 -12.97 1.49 -7.86
N ILE A 83 -11.85 1.32 -7.17
CA ILE A 83 -10.52 1.82 -7.60
C ILE A 83 -9.62 0.77 -8.26
N ALA A 84 -9.79 -0.49 -7.88
CA ALA A 84 -9.02 -1.61 -8.41
C ALA A 84 -9.93 -2.80 -8.68
N GLN A 85 -9.36 -3.80 -9.33
CA GLN A 85 -10.02 -5.06 -9.64
C GLN A 85 -9.00 -6.20 -9.56
N LEU A 86 -9.47 -7.37 -9.12
CA LEU A 86 -8.69 -8.60 -9.18
C LEU A 86 -9.17 -9.42 -10.38
N ILE A 87 -8.21 -9.94 -11.14
CA ILE A 87 -8.42 -10.85 -12.26
C ILE A 87 -7.86 -12.20 -11.85
N PRO A 88 -8.72 -13.16 -11.43
CA PRO A 88 -8.29 -14.50 -11.07
C PRO A 88 -7.72 -15.24 -12.27
N PHE A 89 -6.67 -16.02 -12.04
CA PHE A 89 -6.07 -16.89 -13.04
C PHE A 89 -5.45 -18.12 -12.36
N GLN A 90 -5.28 -19.20 -13.13
CA GLN A 90 -4.55 -20.36 -12.68
C GLN A 90 -3.07 -20.17 -13.01
N ALA A 91 -2.21 -20.09 -11.99
CA ALA A 91 -0.78 -20.06 -12.19
C ALA A 91 -0.32 -21.42 -12.75
N MET A 92 0.37 -21.41 -13.89
CA MET A 92 0.94 -22.62 -14.51
C MET A 92 2.43 -22.80 -14.17
N VAL A 93 2.94 -21.98 -13.26
CA VAL A 93 4.30 -22.08 -12.75
C VAL A 93 4.30 -22.86 -11.43
N PRO A 94 5.22 -23.83 -11.23
CA PRO A 94 5.32 -24.57 -9.98
C PRO A 94 5.58 -23.63 -8.80
N THR A 95 4.91 -23.87 -7.67
CA THR A 95 5.12 -23.10 -6.44
C THR A 95 6.57 -23.28 -5.97
N ALA A 96 7.33 -22.19 -5.90
CA ALA A 96 8.66 -22.19 -5.30
C ALA A 96 8.51 -22.27 -3.77
N SER A 97 8.49 -23.52 -3.26
CA SER A 97 8.48 -23.96 -1.85
C SER A 97 7.31 -23.48 -0.95
N SER A 98 6.88 -24.38 -0.06
CA SER A 98 5.75 -24.22 0.88
C SER A 98 6.09 -23.37 2.11
N ILE A 99 6.73 -22.22 1.93
CA ILE A 99 7.08 -21.33 3.04
C ILE A 99 5.91 -20.36 3.28
N ASP A 100 5.39 -20.31 4.50
CA ASP A 100 4.34 -19.37 4.92
C ASP A 100 4.79 -17.92 4.67
N ARG A 101 4.27 -17.28 3.62
CA ARG A 101 4.66 -15.92 3.23
C ARG A 101 3.95 -14.90 4.12
N LYS A 102 4.68 -14.35 5.09
CA LYS A 102 4.23 -13.19 5.87
C LYS A 102 4.69 -11.89 5.19
N GLY A 103 3.92 -11.38 4.24
CA GLY A 103 4.16 -10.11 3.55
C GLY A 103 3.33 -9.96 2.28
N GLY A 104 2.94 -8.74 1.90
CA GLY A 104 2.24 -8.46 0.64
C GLY A 104 3.03 -7.45 -0.22
N PHE A 105 2.83 -7.51 -1.55
CA PHE A 105 3.56 -6.76 -2.60
C PHE A 105 5.06 -7.09 -2.77
N GLY A 106 5.37 -8.27 -3.31
CA GLY A 106 6.72 -8.60 -3.78
C GLY A 106 7.63 -9.25 -2.71
N PRO A 107 8.78 -9.81 -3.14
CA PRO A 107 9.50 -10.85 -2.41
C PRO A 107 10.06 -10.33 -1.09
N THR A 108 10.11 -11.25 -0.12
CA THR A 108 10.81 -11.15 1.18
C THR A 108 12.12 -10.36 1.08
N GLY A 109 12.01 -9.05 1.29
CA GLY A 109 13.11 -8.12 1.39
C GLY A 109 12.85 -7.18 2.56
N HIS A 110 13.91 -6.60 3.11
CA HIS A 110 13.80 -5.62 4.18
C HIS A 110 12.78 -4.53 3.80
N PRO A 111 11.91 -4.11 4.74
CA PRO A 111 10.92 -3.08 4.45
C PRO A 111 11.63 -1.84 3.92
N GLN A 112 11.36 -1.47 2.66
CA GLN A 112 11.84 -0.22 2.06
C GLN A 112 11.13 1.01 2.66
N ILE A 113 10.11 0.78 3.48
CA ILE A 113 9.37 1.79 4.22
C ILE A 113 9.76 1.66 5.70
N ALA A 114 10.53 2.61 6.20
CA ALA A 114 10.97 2.62 7.59
C ALA A 114 9.83 2.92 8.58
N PHE A 115 8.83 3.71 8.17
CA PHE A 115 7.65 4.06 8.98
C PHE A 115 6.50 4.57 8.08
N LEU A 116 5.27 4.49 8.60
CA LEU A 116 4.07 5.07 7.99
C LEU A 116 3.37 5.93 9.04
N ILE A 117 3.26 7.24 8.81
CA ILE A 117 2.51 8.15 9.68
C ILE A 117 1.25 8.62 8.94
N PRO A 118 0.04 8.45 9.52
CA PRO A 118 -1.18 9.07 9.00
C PRO A 118 -1.01 10.58 8.97
N VAL A 119 -1.32 11.22 7.83
CA VAL A 119 -1.31 12.69 7.74
C VAL A 119 -2.51 13.21 8.55
N GLY A 120 -2.24 13.72 9.74
CA GLY A 120 -3.22 14.34 10.65
C GLY A 120 -3.13 15.87 10.67
N LYS A 121 -3.82 16.50 11.62
CA LYS A 121 -3.65 17.94 11.90
C LYS A 121 -2.33 18.24 12.61
N ASP A 122 -1.76 17.24 13.27
CA ASP A 122 -0.55 17.37 14.07
C ASP A 122 0.71 17.26 13.20
N ARG A 123 1.80 17.88 13.67
CA ARG A 123 3.10 17.88 13.01
C ARG A 123 3.63 16.43 12.88
N PRO A 124 4.06 15.97 11.68
CA PRO A 124 4.49 14.59 11.49
C PRO A 124 5.82 14.35 12.21
N THR A 125 5.76 13.77 13.40
CA THR A 125 6.96 13.52 14.22
C THR A 125 7.11 12.04 14.55
N HIS A 126 8.35 11.58 14.70
CA HIS A 126 8.68 10.21 15.06
C HIS A 126 9.77 10.19 16.13
N LEU A 127 9.64 9.30 17.12
CA LEU A 127 10.69 9.09 18.11
C LEU A 127 11.88 8.37 17.46
N VAL A 128 13.04 9.03 17.46
CA VAL A 128 14.28 8.51 16.88
C VAL A 128 15.31 8.37 17.99
N GLY A 129 15.93 7.20 18.07
CA GLY A 129 17.11 6.98 18.89
C GLY A 129 18.35 7.49 18.15
N LEU A 130 19.00 8.51 18.67
CA LEU A 130 20.29 8.99 18.18
C LEU A 130 21.38 8.43 19.08
N GLN A 131 22.38 7.79 18.47
CA GLN A 131 23.57 7.31 19.17
C GLN A 131 24.81 7.89 18.48
N PHE A 132 25.61 8.62 19.24
CA PHE A 132 26.84 9.22 18.73
C PHE A 132 28.06 8.47 19.30
N GLY A 133 28.64 7.59 18.48
CA GLY A 133 29.71 6.68 18.91
C GLY A 133 29.29 5.81 20.09
N ASN A 134 30.13 5.70 21.11
CA ASN A 134 29.82 4.94 22.33
C ASN A 134 28.99 5.72 23.36
N SER A 135 28.44 6.88 22.99
CA SER A 135 27.60 7.67 23.89
C SER A 135 26.27 6.98 24.15
N LYS A 136 25.67 7.26 25.32
CA LYS A 136 24.33 6.78 25.66
C LYS A 136 23.34 7.24 24.58
N PRO A 137 22.49 6.33 24.03
CA PRO A 137 21.49 6.70 23.06
C PRO A 137 20.50 7.69 23.67
N CYS A 138 20.20 8.78 22.94
CA CYS A 138 19.15 9.73 23.31
C CYS A 138 17.95 9.55 22.39
N ILE A 139 16.75 9.70 22.94
CA ILE A 139 15.50 9.61 22.17
C ILE A 139 15.04 11.03 21.91
N VAL A 140 14.90 11.40 20.64
CA VAL A 140 14.39 12.70 20.21
C VAL A 140 13.10 12.53 19.43
N ASN A 141 12.17 13.47 19.59
CA ASN A 141 11.00 13.53 18.72
C ASN A 141 11.36 14.29 17.44
N ALA A 142 11.76 13.56 16.40
CA ALA A 142 12.23 14.13 15.14
C ALA A 142 11.07 14.51 14.23
N LEU A 143 11.17 15.66 13.56
CA LEU A 143 10.27 16.01 12.47
C LEU A 143 10.57 15.13 11.27
N LEU A 144 9.53 14.54 10.69
CA LEU A 144 9.63 13.83 9.42
C LEU A 144 9.48 14.82 8.28
N ASP A 145 10.61 15.17 7.69
CA ASP A 145 10.63 15.92 6.44
C ASP A 145 10.35 14.96 5.28
N THR A 146 9.33 15.27 4.48
CA THR A 146 8.99 14.48 3.29
C THR A 146 9.66 15.00 2.02
N GLY A 147 10.55 16.01 2.12
CA GLY A 147 11.21 16.63 0.96
C GLY A 147 10.22 17.31 0.01
N ALA A 148 9.02 17.64 0.51
CA ALA A 148 8.07 18.46 -0.22
C ALA A 148 8.39 19.90 0.14
N ASP A 149 8.74 20.73 -0.85
CA ASP A 149 8.98 22.17 -0.68
C ASP A 149 7.67 22.93 -0.36
N VAL A 150 7.03 22.58 0.76
CA VAL A 150 5.97 23.37 1.36
C VAL A 150 6.57 24.12 2.52
N THR A 151 6.79 25.42 2.30
CA THR A 151 7.14 26.39 3.32
C THR A 151 6.29 26.16 4.56
N VAL A 152 6.91 25.69 5.65
CA VAL A 152 6.27 25.65 6.97
C VAL A 152 6.32 27.07 7.50
N ILE A 153 5.21 27.80 7.40
CA ILE A 153 5.06 29.08 8.10
C ILE A 153 4.62 28.74 9.53
N SER A 154 5.46 29.09 10.49
CA SER A 154 5.15 29.04 11.94
C SER A 154 4.34 30.26 12.37
#